data_AF-A0A378R137-F1
#
_entry.id   AF-A0A378R137-F1
#
_cell.length_a   1.000
_cell.length_b   1.000
_cell.length_c   1.000
_cell.angle_alpha   90.00
_cell.angle_beta   90.00
_cell.angle_gamma   90.00
#
_symmetry.space_group_name_H-M   'P 1'
#
loop_
_entity.id
_entity.type
_entity.pdbx_description
1 polymer ?
#
loop_
_entity_poly.entity_id
_entity_poly.type
_entity_poly.pdbx_seq_one_letter_code
_entity_poly.pdbx_strand_id
1 'polypeptide(L)'
;MTHFSKSTFFKSAMCVALSILPTLSFAYDIQITEPAEDRAYHRPAQSIDVQATVSPTLEMGYTTAVLLNGKVVGDGLTASVPTIDLVAGEYTLEAIVMDKNAQTVASDTRTVYVIQNNQIQRKKKAAIAEREAYDNSSIWHKIAVGLNPKVQAPPKVYESTPTWEIRDLPNKPNK
;
A
#
# COMPACT_ATOMS: atom_id res chain seq x y z
N MET A 1 6.52 -30.44 86.02
CA MET A 1 7.39 -29.26 85.82
C MET A 1 7.24 -28.78 84.39
N THR A 2 6.73 -27.55 84.24
CA THR A 2 7.08 -26.54 83.21
C THR A 2 7.05 -26.90 81.70
N HIS A 3 5.99 -26.43 81.04
CA HIS A 3 5.96 -25.31 80.06
C HIS A 3 6.45 -25.43 78.58
N PHE A 4 5.65 -24.77 77.71
CA PHE A 4 5.85 -24.25 76.31
C PHE A 4 5.76 -25.26 75.13
N SER A 5 4.82 -25.19 74.16
CA SER A 5 4.20 -24.14 73.31
C SER A 5 4.82 -24.07 71.90
N LYS A 6 3.96 -24.27 70.86
CA LYS A 6 3.91 -23.66 69.49
C LYS A 6 3.24 -24.64 68.51
N SER A 7 2.03 -24.35 68.02
CA SER A 7 1.71 -23.68 66.73
C SER A 7 2.21 -24.46 65.50
N THR A 8 1.50 -24.73 64.41
CA THR A 8 0.20 -24.31 63.86
C THR A 8 0.11 -24.93 62.45
N PHE A 9 -1.11 -24.94 61.88
CA PHE A 9 -1.43 -24.93 60.44
C PHE A 9 -1.45 -26.25 59.64
N PHE A 10 -2.64 -26.86 59.69
CA PHE A 10 -3.33 -27.34 58.48
C PHE A 10 -3.21 -26.33 57.33
N LYS A 11 -2.85 -26.78 56.14
CA LYS A 11 -3.39 -26.22 54.89
C LYS A 11 -3.31 -27.26 53.77
N SER A 12 -4.47 -27.88 53.55
CA SER A 12 -4.80 -28.67 52.37
C SER A 12 -4.55 -27.82 51.13
N ALA A 13 -3.66 -28.27 50.25
CA ALA A 13 -3.46 -27.68 48.94
C ALA A 13 -4.63 -28.09 48.04
N MET A 14 -5.68 -27.26 48.05
CA MET A 14 -6.77 -27.33 47.09
C MET A 14 -6.22 -26.80 45.76
N CYS A 15 -5.79 -27.71 44.88
CA CYS A 15 -5.49 -27.41 43.49
C CYS A 15 -6.78 -26.95 42.81
N VAL A 16 -7.00 -25.65 42.72
CA VAL A 16 -7.96 -25.06 41.79
C VAL A 16 -7.30 -25.11 40.42
N ALA A 17 -7.55 -26.19 39.68
CA ALA A 17 -7.28 -26.22 38.25
C ALA A 17 -8.25 -25.21 37.60
N LEU A 18 -7.77 -23.99 37.40
CA LEU A 18 -8.45 -22.98 36.60
C LEU A 18 -8.40 -23.46 35.15
N SER A 19 -9.41 -24.22 34.74
CA SER A 19 -9.63 -24.55 33.34
C SER A 19 -9.93 -23.26 32.60
N ILE A 20 -8.91 -22.71 31.95
CA ILE A 20 -9.04 -21.65 30.96
C ILE A 20 -9.83 -22.28 29.81
N LEU A 21 -11.15 -22.11 29.81
CA LEU A 21 -11.94 -22.35 28.62
C LEU A 21 -11.44 -21.36 27.56
N PRO A 22 -11.04 -21.81 26.35
CA PRO A 22 -10.80 -20.89 25.26
C PRO A 22 -12.13 -20.18 25.01
N THR A 23 -12.22 -18.89 25.36
CA THR A 23 -13.29 -18.04 24.88
C THR A 23 -13.09 -17.92 23.38
N LEU A 24 -13.75 -18.80 22.64
CA LEU A 24 -13.86 -18.70 21.19
C LEU A 24 -14.71 -17.46 20.92
N SER A 25 -14.03 -16.32 20.74
CA SER A 25 -14.60 -15.05 20.31
C SER A 25 -15.04 -15.14 18.85
N PHE A 26 -16.03 -15.98 18.55
CA PHE A 26 -16.72 -15.93 17.27
C PHE A 26 -17.88 -14.96 17.41
N ALA A 27 -17.76 -13.75 16.87
CA ALA A 27 -18.91 -12.87 16.75
C ALA A 27 -18.98 -12.17 15.41
N TYR A 28 -17.85 -11.70 14.87
CA TYR A 28 -17.83 -10.93 13.63
C TYR A 28 -16.79 -11.46 12.65
N ASP A 29 -17.20 -11.56 11.39
CA ASP A 29 -16.34 -11.78 10.24
C ASP A 29 -16.30 -10.48 9.44
N ILE A 30 -15.09 -10.01 9.12
CA ILE A 30 -14.88 -8.85 8.26
C ILE A 30 -14.10 -9.31 7.05
N GLN A 31 -14.48 -8.83 5.88
CA GLN A 31 -13.83 -9.18 4.62
C GLN A 31 -13.63 -7.91 3.79
N ILE A 32 -12.41 -7.68 3.32
CA ILE A 32 -12.08 -6.66 2.35
C ILE A 32 -12.58 -7.14 0.98
N THR A 33 -13.52 -6.40 0.39
CA THR A 33 -14.10 -6.68 -0.93
C THR A 33 -13.39 -5.94 -2.05
N GLU A 34 -12.84 -4.75 -1.78
CA GLU A 34 -11.93 -4.05 -2.68
C GLU A 34 -10.73 -3.51 -1.87
N PRO A 35 -9.49 -3.78 -2.30
CA PRO A 35 -9.12 -4.65 -3.41
C PRO A 35 -9.36 -6.15 -3.10
N ALA A 36 -10.01 -6.86 -4.03
CA ALA A 36 -10.34 -8.29 -3.86
C ALA A 36 -9.09 -9.21 -3.81
N GLU A 37 -8.02 -8.78 -4.48
CA GLU A 37 -6.73 -9.46 -4.55
C GLU A 37 -5.60 -8.44 -4.42
N ASP A 38 -4.40 -8.92 -4.11
CA ASP A 38 -3.21 -8.08 -4.02
C ASP A 38 -3.00 -7.30 -5.33
N ARG A 39 -2.95 -5.97 -5.23
CA ARG A 39 -2.94 -5.07 -6.39
C ARG A 39 -1.88 -4.00 -6.27
N ALA A 40 -1.31 -3.62 -7.42
CA ALA A 40 -0.42 -2.48 -7.55
C ALA A 40 -1.15 -1.22 -8.04
N TYR A 41 -0.74 -0.07 -7.51
CA TYR A 41 -1.25 1.27 -7.82
C TYR A 41 -0.11 2.19 -8.24
N HIS A 42 -0.38 3.08 -9.19
CA HIS A 42 0.57 4.03 -9.72
C HIS A 42 0.44 5.42 -9.10
N ARG A 43 1.50 5.86 -8.42
CA ARG A 43 1.63 7.24 -7.94
C ARG A 43 1.92 8.22 -9.08
N PRO A 44 1.37 9.44 -9.10
CA PRO A 44 0.41 10.04 -8.13
C PRO A 44 -1.05 10.02 -8.59
N ALA A 45 -1.34 9.39 -9.74
CA ALA A 45 -2.61 9.57 -10.43
C ALA A 45 -3.76 8.70 -9.91
N GLN A 46 -3.49 7.78 -8.97
CA GLN A 46 -4.48 6.82 -8.46
C GLN A 46 -4.72 6.99 -6.96
N SER A 47 -5.90 6.56 -6.51
CA SER A 47 -6.22 6.32 -5.10
C SER A 47 -6.32 4.81 -4.86
N ILE A 48 -6.08 4.40 -3.63
CA ILE A 48 -6.39 3.08 -3.11
C ILE A 48 -7.77 3.20 -2.48
N ASP A 49 -8.78 2.77 -3.20
CA ASP A 49 -10.15 2.72 -2.69
C ASP A 49 -10.37 1.39 -2.00
N VAL A 50 -10.85 1.46 -0.76
CA VAL A 50 -11.01 0.32 0.12
C VAL A 50 -12.48 0.15 0.43
N GLN A 51 -12.95 -1.08 0.30
CA GLN A 51 -14.28 -1.49 0.73
C GLN A 51 -14.17 -2.78 1.51
N ALA A 52 -14.89 -2.85 2.62
CA ALA A 52 -15.04 -4.03 3.43
C ALA A 52 -16.51 -4.28 3.74
N THR A 53 -16.81 -5.52 4.08
CA THR A 53 -18.12 -5.94 4.56
C THR A 53 -17.95 -6.68 5.86
N VAL A 54 -18.92 -6.53 6.77
CA VAL A 54 -18.93 -7.20 8.06
C VAL A 54 -20.21 -8.02 8.20
N SER A 55 -20.08 -9.23 8.75
CA SER A 55 -21.19 -10.12 9.03
C SER A 55 -21.00 -10.78 10.40
N PRO A 56 -22.04 -10.84 11.25
CA PRO A 56 -23.35 -10.20 11.12
C PRO A 56 -23.27 -8.67 11.30
N THR A 57 -24.40 -7.98 11.16
CA THR A 57 -24.49 -6.53 11.40
C THR A 57 -23.96 -6.16 12.78
N LEU A 58 -23.14 -5.11 12.86
CA LEU A 58 -22.53 -4.64 14.10
C LEU A 58 -23.58 -4.21 15.13
N GLU A 59 -23.41 -4.67 16.37
CA GLU A 59 -24.19 -4.20 17.50
C GLU A 59 -23.68 -2.85 18.02
N MET A 60 -24.51 -2.17 18.83
CA MET A 60 -24.16 -0.88 19.40
C MET A 60 -22.92 -1.00 20.30
N GLY A 61 -21.92 -0.15 20.05
CA GLY A 61 -20.66 -0.14 20.79
C GLY A 61 -19.51 -0.85 20.08
N TYR A 62 -19.76 -1.52 18.97
CA TYR A 62 -18.70 -1.94 18.05
C TYR A 62 -18.46 -0.88 16.98
N THR A 63 -17.21 -0.74 16.56
CA THR A 63 -16.81 0.18 15.50
C THR A 63 -15.91 -0.52 14.49
N THR A 64 -15.76 0.07 13.31
CA THR A 64 -14.84 -0.43 12.29
C THR A 64 -13.86 0.66 11.88
N ALA A 65 -12.69 0.24 11.45
CA ALA A 65 -11.68 1.14 10.90
C ALA A 65 -10.89 0.44 9.80
N VAL A 66 -10.38 1.25 8.87
CA VAL A 66 -9.43 0.83 7.85
C VAL A 66 -8.06 1.40 8.21
N LEU A 67 -7.06 0.54 8.21
CA LEU A 67 -5.68 0.87 8.53
C LEU A 67 -4.79 0.60 7.31
N LEU A 68 -3.74 1.40 7.19
CA LEU A 68 -2.65 1.20 6.25
C LEU A 68 -1.33 1.20 7.05
N ASN A 69 -0.61 0.08 7.02
CA ASN A 69 0.58 -0.16 7.86
C ASN A 69 0.34 0.16 9.34
N GLY A 70 -0.81 -0.25 9.89
CA GLY A 70 -1.19 -0.02 11.28
C GLY A 70 -1.61 1.42 11.62
N LYS A 71 -1.70 2.32 10.63
CA LYS A 71 -2.24 3.67 10.81
C LYS A 71 -3.67 3.75 10.29
N VAL A 72 -4.60 4.26 11.10
CA VAL A 72 -5.98 4.52 10.68
C VAL A 72 -6.00 5.52 9.52
N VAL A 73 -6.60 5.12 8.41
CA VAL A 73 -6.78 5.93 7.19
C VAL A 73 -8.25 6.26 6.91
N GLY A 74 -9.18 5.56 7.56
CA GLY A 74 -10.60 5.86 7.50
C GLY A 74 -11.38 5.16 8.60
N ASP A 75 -12.41 5.82 9.08
CA ASP A 75 -13.38 5.22 10.01
C ASP A 75 -14.47 4.50 9.19
N GLY A 76 -14.92 3.35 9.68
CA GLY A 76 -15.94 2.54 9.01
C GLY A 76 -15.38 1.42 8.13
N LEU A 77 -16.17 1.06 7.12
CA LEU A 77 -15.87 -0.04 6.18
C LEU A 77 -15.33 0.44 4.83
N THR A 78 -15.24 1.75 4.61
CA THR A 78 -14.75 2.33 3.37
C THR A 78 -13.70 3.39 3.64
N ALA A 79 -12.69 3.43 2.79
CA ALA A 79 -11.65 4.46 2.85
C ALA A 79 -11.13 4.75 1.44
N SER A 80 -10.56 5.92 1.22
CA SER A 80 -9.83 6.24 -0.01
C SER A 80 -8.51 6.89 0.36
N VAL A 81 -7.41 6.26 -0.03
CA VAL A 81 -6.06 6.73 0.27
C VAL A 81 -5.40 7.22 -1.01
N PRO A 82 -5.10 8.52 -1.14
CA PRO A 82 -4.46 9.04 -2.34
C PRO A 82 -2.99 8.59 -2.41
N THR A 83 -2.56 8.01 -3.53
CA THR A 83 -1.17 7.53 -3.69
C THR A 83 -0.15 8.67 -3.75
N ILE A 84 -0.59 9.92 -3.98
CA ILE A 84 0.30 11.09 -3.97
C ILE A 84 0.98 11.28 -2.61
N ASP A 85 0.37 10.87 -1.51
CA ASP A 85 0.96 11.04 -0.17
C ASP A 85 1.77 9.82 0.28
N LEU A 86 1.81 8.76 -0.54
CA LEU A 86 2.51 7.51 -0.24
C LEU A 86 3.87 7.45 -0.94
N VAL A 87 4.84 6.82 -0.29
CA VAL A 87 6.13 6.45 -0.91
C VAL A 87 5.94 5.16 -1.72
N ALA A 88 6.70 4.97 -2.81
CA ALA A 88 6.65 3.71 -3.53
C ALA A 88 7.15 2.56 -2.64
N GLY A 89 6.41 1.47 -2.58
CA GLY A 89 6.68 0.36 -1.67
C GLY A 89 5.47 -0.54 -1.45
N GLU A 90 5.64 -1.51 -0.57
CA GLU A 90 4.59 -2.42 -0.11
C GLU A 90 3.86 -1.82 1.08
N TYR A 91 2.54 -2.00 1.11
CA TYR A 91 1.67 -1.59 2.20
C TYR A 91 0.73 -2.72 2.57
N THR A 92 0.53 -2.88 3.86
CA THR A 92 -0.46 -3.78 4.45
C THR A 92 -1.72 -2.98 4.73
N LEU A 93 -2.79 -3.32 4.02
CA LEU A 93 -4.13 -2.83 4.25
C LEU A 93 -4.81 -3.74 5.28
N GLU A 94 -5.45 -3.16 6.27
CA GLU A 94 -6.19 -3.92 7.29
C GLU A 94 -7.56 -3.29 7.51
N ALA A 95 -8.60 -4.11 7.57
CA ALA A 95 -9.93 -3.69 8.00
C ALA A 95 -10.22 -4.38 9.32
N ILE A 96 -10.51 -3.62 10.37
CA ILE A 96 -10.71 -4.14 11.72
C ILE A 96 -12.11 -3.83 12.24
N VAL A 97 -12.62 -4.73 13.09
CA VAL A 97 -13.75 -4.51 13.98
C VAL A 97 -13.22 -4.36 15.39
N MET A 98 -13.60 -3.28 16.08
CA MET A 98 -13.22 -2.98 17.44
C MET A 98 -14.42 -3.06 18.38
N ASP A 99 -14.20 -3.53 19.60
CA ASP A 99 -15.18 -3.47 20.68
C ASP A 99 -15.25 -2.07 21.32
N LYS A 100 -16.13 -1.91 22.31
CA LYS A 100 -16.29 -0.68 23.10
C LYS A 100 -15.03 -0.23 23.85
N ASN A 101 -14.03 -1.10 24.00
CA ASN A 101 -12.75 -0.82 24.65
C ASN A 101 -11.63 -0.57 23.62
N ALA A 102 -11.98 -0.42 22.33
CA ALA A 102 -11.04 -0.30 21.22
C ALA A 102 -10.11 -1.52 21.05
N GLN A 103 -10.54 -2.72 21.49
CA GLN A 103 -9.83 -3.96 21.22
C GLN A 103 -10.29 -4.56 19.90
N THR A 104 -9.35 -4.97 19.05
CA THR A 104 -9.64 -5.65 17.79
C THR A 104 -10.25 -7.03 18.06
N VAL A 105 -11.45 -7.25 17.53
CA VAL A 105 -12.21 -8.52 17.65
C VAL A 105 -12.16 -9.33 16.37
N ALA A 106 -12.10 -8.67 15.22
CA ALA A 106 -11.96 -9.29 13.90
C ALA A 106 -11.11 -8.40 12.99
N SER A 107 -10.39 -9.02 12.06
CA SER A 107 -9.53 -8.32 11.11
C SER A 107 -9.43 -9.09 9.79
N ASP A 108 -9.39 -8.37 8.68
CA ASP A 108 -8.94 -8.89 7.38
C ASP A 108 -7.77 -8.05 6.87
N THR A 109 -6.86 -8.68 6.13
CA THR A 109 -5.60 -8.08 5.71
C THR A 109 -5.36 -8.31 4.23
N ARG A 110 -4.87 -7.29 3.53
CA ARG A 110 -4.50 -7.35 2.11
C ARG A 110 -3.19 -6.63 1.84
N THR A 111 -2.47 -7.06 0.82
CA THR A 111 -1.22 -6.41 0.43
C THR A 111 -1.46 -5.54 -0.80
N VAL A 112 -1.05 -4.28 -0.73
CA VAL A 112 -1.11 -3.34 -1.85
C VAL A 112 0.26 -2.77 -2.13
N TYR A 113 0.58 -2.61 -3.41
CA TYR A 113 1.88 -2.10 -3.84
C TYR A 113 1.71 -0.71 -4.44
N VAL A 114 2.52 0.25 -4.02
CA VAL A 114 2.57 1.57 -4.64
C VAL A 114 3.81 1.64 -5.52
N ILE A 115 3.61 1.85 -6.82
CA ILE A 115 4.67 1.93 -7.82
C ILE A 115 4.79 3.37 -8.29
N GLN A 116 6.02 3.89 -8.33
CA GLN A 116 6.29 5.19 -8.91
C GLN A 116 6.03 5.18 -10.43
N ASN A 117 5.26 6.14 -10.93
CA ASN A 117 5.16 6.34 -12.37
C ASN A 117 6.49 6.85 -12.95
N ASN A 118 7.25 5.95 -13.57
CA ASN A 118 8.54 6.25 -14.21
C ASN A 118 8.43 6.66 -15.70
N GLN A 119 7.22 6.99 -16.19
CA GLN A 119 7.01 7.34 -17.60
C GLN A 119 7.89 8.49 -18.08
N ILE A 120 8.02 9.57 -17.29
CA ILE A 120 8.84 10.73 -17.70
C ILE A 120 10.32 10.34 -17.80
N GLN A 121 10.83 9.51 -16.89
CA GLN A 121 12.21 9.02 -16.93
C GLN A 121 12.45 8.10 -18.13
N ARG A 122 11.48 7.24 -18.46
CA ARG A 122 11.53 6.40 -19.67
C ARG A 122 11.54 7.23 -20.95
N LYS A 123 10.66 8.24 -21.04
CA LYS A 123 10.63 9.20 -22.17
C LYS A 123 11.97 9.92 -22.32
N LYS A 124 12.56 10.38 -21.21
CA LYS A 124 13.89 11.01 -21.21
C LYS A 124 14.96 10.10 -21.80
N LYS A 125 15.08 8.88 -21.29
CA LYS A 125 16.07 7.91 -21.77
C LYS A 125 15.90 7.59 -23.26
N ALA A 126 14.66 7.42 -23.72
CA ALA A 126 14.37 7.16 -25.13
C ALA A 126 14.76 8.36 -26.03
N ALA A 127 14.44 9.59 -25.61
CA ALA A 127 14.79 10.80 -26.36
C ALA A 127 16.31 11.04 -26.42
N ILE A 128 17.03 10.76 -25.33
CA ILE A 128 18.50 10.82 -25.30
C ILE A 128 19.09 9.79 -26.27
N ALA A 129 18.66 8.53 -26.20
CA ALA A 129 19.16 7.48 -27.10
C ALA A 129 18.87 7.81 -28.58
N GLU A 130 17.70 8.39 -28.89
CA GLU A 130 17.37 8.84 -30.25
C GLU A 130 18.26 9.99 -30.70
N ARG A 131 18.54 10.94 -29.81
CA ARG A 131 19.43 12.06 -30.08
C ARG A 131 20.86 11.59 -30.30
N GLU A 132 21.37 10.70 -29.46
CA GLU A 132 22.69 10.07 -29.60
C GLU A 132 22.80 9.28 -30.91
N ALA A 133 21.78 8.48 -31.27
CA ALA A 133 21.76 7.76 -32.53
C ALA A 133 21.78 8.70 -33.74
N TYR A 134 21.05 9.82 -33.69
CA TYR A 134 21.09 10.85 -34.72
C TYR A 134 22.44 11.58 -34.76
N ASP A 135 23.01 11.93 -33.61
CA ASP A 135 24.29 12.62 -33.53
C ASP A 135 25.45 11.74 -34.01
N ASN A 136 25.39 10.43 -33.75
CA ASN A 136 26.33 9.44 -34.25
C ASN A 136 26.06 8.98 -35.70
N SER A 137 24.96 9.42 -36.32
CA SER A 137 24.63 9.08 -37.70
C SER A 137 25.51 9.82 -38.72
N SER A 138 25.59 9.25 -39.93
CA SER A 138 26.29 9.85 -41.07
C SER A 138 25.76 11.25 -41.41
N ILE A 139 26.64 12.14 -41.88
CA ILE A 139 26.29 13.49 -42.35
C ILE A 139 25.18 13.43 -43.42
N TRP A 140 25.21 12.43 -44.32
CA TRP A 140 24.17 12.24 -45.32
C TRP A 140 22.79 11.97 -44.72
N HIS A 141 22.72 11.21 -43.63
CA HIS A 141 21.47 10.95 -42.91
C HIS A 141 20.91 12.26 -42.32
N LYS A 142 21.77 13.08 -41.72
CA LYS A 142 21.38 14.37 -41.14
C LYS A 142 20.84 15.34 -42.20
N ILE A 143 21.50 15.40 -43.37
CA ILE A 143 21.05 16.20 -44.51
C ILE A 143 19.70 15.71 -45.02
N ALA A 144 19.54 14.39 -45.20
CA ALA A 144 18.29 13.80 -45.69
C ALA A 144 17.10 14.11 -44.77
N VAL A 145 17.31 14.10 -43.45
CA VAL A 145 16.29 14.51 -42.47
C VAL A 145 15.93 15.99 -42.63
N GLY A 146 16.93 16.87 -42.78
CA GLY A 146 16.68 18.31 -42.95
C GLY A 146 15.98 18.69 -44.26
N LEU A 147 16.12 17.88 -45.31
CA LEU A 147 15.45 18.08 -46.60
C LEU A 147 14.02 17.55 -46.64
N ASN A 148 13.63 16.69 -45.70
CA ASN A 148 12.30 16.08 -45.69
C ASN A 148 11.34 16.89 -44.78
N PRO A 149 10.36 17.62 -45.34
CA PRO A 149 9.46 18.46 -44.54
C PRO A 149 8.53 17.64 -43.62
N LYS A 150 8.42 16.33 -43.82
CA LYS A 150 7.59 15.42 -43.00
C LYS A 150 8.35 14.75 -41.87
N VAL A 151 9.68 14.87 -41.82
CA VAL A 151 10.53 14.22 -40.82
C VAL A 151 11.30 15.28 -40.07
N GLN A 152 11.08 15.36 -38.75
CA GLN A 152 11.79 16.29 -37.90
C GLN A 152 12.97 15.58 -37.24
N ALA A 153 14.08 16.32 -37.06
CA ALA A 153 15.20 15.85 -36.26
C ALA A 153 14.74 15.59 -34.82
N PRO A 154 15.35 14.61 -34.11
CA PRO A 154 14.98 14.33 -32.74
C PRO A 154 15.23 15.55 -31.84
N PRO A 155 14.38 15.74 -30.81
CA PRO A 155 14.49 16.86 -29.89
C PRO A 155 15.85 16.84 -29.17
N LYS A 156 16.35 18.02 -28.83
CA LYS A 156 17.63 18.18 -28.11
C LYS A 156 17.46 17.85 -26.62
N VAL A 157 17.44 16.56 -26.30
CA VAL A 157 17.34 16.07 -24.92
C VAL A 157 18.66 15.42 -24.53
N TYR A 158 19.20 15.82 -23.39
CA TYR A 158 20.44 15.33 -22.80
C TYR A 158 20.22 14.92 -21.35
N GLU A 159 21.24 14.34 -20.72
CA GLU A 159 21.19 14.00 -19.30
C GLU A 159 20.92 15.23 -18.40
N SER A 160 21.41 16.41 -18.79
CA SER A 160 21.16 17.68 -18.09
C SER A 160 19.75 18.25 -18.32
N THR A 161 19.00 17.76 -19.31
CA THR A 161 17.65 18.27 -19.62
C THR A 161 16.69 17.98 -18.46
N PRO A 162 16.05 19.00 -17.88
CA PRO A 162 15.13 18.81 -16.78
C PRO A 162 13.85 18.10 -17.22
N THR A 163 13.22 17.35 -16.31
CA THR A 163 12.07 16.49 -16.63
C THR A 163 10.79 17.25 -17.00
N TRP A 164 10.69 18.56 -16.72
CA TRP A 164 9.55 19.37 -17.13
C TRP A 164 9.52 19.65 -18.64
N GLU A 165 10.67 19.70 -19.33
CA GLU A 165 10.75 19.85 -20.79
C GLU A 165 10.30 18.59 -21.56
N ILE A 166 10.19 17.46 -20.85
CA ILE A 166 9.99 16.12 -21.44
C ILE A 166 8.51 15.73 -21.45
N ARG A 167 7.66 16.43 -20.69
CA ARG A 167 6.24 16.07 -20.53
C ARG A 167 5.51 16.01 -21.87
N ASP A 168 5.77 16.98 -22.73
CA ASP A 168 5.10 17.17 -24.02
C ASP A 168 5.68 16.28 -25.14
N LEU A 169 6.76 15.55 -24.88
CA LEU A 169 7.33 14.65 -25.86
C LEU A 169 6.38 13.47 -26.13
N PRO A 170 6.18 13.10 -27.41
CA PRO A 170 5.30 12.02 -27.79
C PRO A 170 5.79 10.71 -27.17
N ASN A 171 4.85 9.91 -26.66
CA ASN A 171 5.16 8.59 -26.13
C ASN A 171 5.39 7.64 -27.30
N LYS A 172 6.66 7.40 -27.69
CA LYS A 172 6.98 6.44 -28.74
C LYS A 172 6.99 5.01 -28.14
N PRO A 173 6.34 4.03 -28.77
CA PRO A 173 6.39 2.65 -28.30
C PRO A 173 7.84 2.12 -28.38
N ASN A 174 8.24 1.33 -27.39
CA ASN A 174 9.50 0.57 -27.47
C ASN A 174 9.40 -0.37 -28.68
N LYS A 175 10.33 -0.23 -29.64
CA LYS A 175 10.56 -1.22 -30.69
C LYS A 175 11.38 -2.38 -30.15
#